data_AF-A0A401GV85-F1
#
_entry.id   AF-A0A401GV85-F1
#
_cell.length_a   1.000
_cell.length_b   1.000
_cell.length_c   1.000
_cell.angle_alpha   90.00
_cell.angle_beta   90.00
_cell.angle_gamma   90.00
#
_symmetry.space_group_name_H-M   'P 1'
#
loop_
_entity.id
_entity.type
_entity.pdbx_description
1 polymer ?
#
loop_
_entity_poly.entity_id
_entity_poly.type
_entity_poly.pdbx_seq_one_letter_code
_entity_poly.pdbx_strand_id
1 'polypeptide(L)'
;MCYHLITYIEYGCAHQYPTRRHYIDCNGGNCRRSKYHKPIPHDCANECDDIMLPDQSIVMNVVREPCHICLGIDPSSTGDSVRGRQINSGHSGSESEAETTDRGSE
;
A
#
# COMPACT_ATOMS: atom_id res chain seq x y z
N MET A 1 5.41 5.51 19.50
CA MET A 1 4.87 4.37 18.75
C MET A 1 4.10 4.86 17.53
N CYS A 2 4.41 4.33 16.35
CA CYS A 2 3.77 4.73 15.09
C CYS A 2 2.43 4.02 14.90
N TYR A 3 1.53 4.55 14.06
CA TYR A 3 0.23 3.93 13.78
C TYR A 3 -0.34 4.39 12.43
N HIS A 4 -1.39 3.73 11.95
CA HIS A 4 -2.18 4.27 10.83
C HIS A 4 -3.47 4.90 11.34
N LEU A 5 -3.81 6.06 10.77
CA LEU A 5 -5.11 6.69 10.93
C LEU A 5 -5.94 6.43 9.66
N ILE A 6 -7.07 5.74 9.83
CA ILE A 6 -8.06 5.52 8.79
C ILE A 6 -9.17 6.56 8.95
N THR A 7 -9.39 7.35 7.92
CA THR A 7 -10.47 8.34 7.90
C THR A 7 -11.70 7.77 7.24
N TYR A 8 -12.87 8.05 7.79
CA TYR A 8 -14.16 7.58 7.26
C TYR A 8 -15.05 8.75 6.87
N ILE A 9 -15.93 8.48 5.91
CA ILE A 9 -17.16 9.23 5.69
C ILE A 9 -18.31 8.39 6.24
N GLU A 10 -19.20 9.01 7.02
CA GLU A 10 -20.41 8.38 7.54
C GLU A 10 -21.62 8.92 6.78
N TYR A 11 -22.48 8.03 6.30
CA TYR A 11 -23.71 8.37 5.60
C TYR A 11 -24.91 8.42 6.55
N GLY A 12 -26.02 9.03 6.12
CA GLY A 12 -27.24 9.13 6.93
C GLY A 12 -27.86 7.77 7.29
N CYS A 13 -27.49 6.72 6.55
CA CYS A 13 -27.83 5.33 6.85
C CYS A 13 -26.85 4.64 7.83
N ALA A 14 -25.99 5.39 8.52
CA ALA A 14 -24.94 4.93 9.45
C ALA A 14 -23.84 4.02 8.84
N HIS A 15 -23.81 3.85 7.52
CA HIS A 15 -22.71 3.15 6.86
C HIS A 15 -21.48 4.05 6.79
N GLN A 16 -20.33 3.49 7.16
CA GLN A 16 -19.04 4.15 7.10
C GLN A 16 -18.21 3.60 5.95
N TYR A 17 -17.61 4.49 5.16
CA TYR A 17 -16.70 4.11 4.07
C TYR A 17 -15.32 4.70 4.31
N PRO A 18 -14.25 3.87 4.24
CA PRO A 18 -12.90 4.37 4.40
C PRO A 18 -12.54 5.27 3.22
N THR A 19 -12.04 6.46 3.53
CA THR A 19 -11.67 7.48 2.53
C THR A 19 -10.17 7.50 2.29
N ARG A 20 -9.36 7.46 3.36
CA ARG A 20 -7.90 7.48 3.28
C ARG A 20 -7.28 6.72 4.44
N ARG A 21 -6.04 6.31 4.23
CA ARG A 21 -5.14 5.74 5.25
C ARG A 21 -3.92 6.63 5.36
N HIS A 22 -3.62 7.10 6.57
CA HIS A 22 -2.50 7.98 6.86
C HIS A 22 -1.53 7.28 7.80
N TYR A 23 -0.24 7.28 7.48
CA TYR A 23 0.79 6.85 8.42
C TYR A 23 1.13 8.00 9.36
N ILE A 24 0.99 7.76 10.66
CA ILE A 24 1.37 8.71 11.71
C ILE A 24 2.67 8.23 12.34
N ASP A 25 3.69 9.04 12.12
CA ASP A 25 5.03 8.85 12.66
C ASP A 25 5.08 9.32 14.11
N CYS A 26 5.76 8.58 14.98
CA CYS A 26 5.91 8.98 16.38
C CYS A 26 7.04 9.98 16.64
N ASN A 27 7.84 10.27 15.61
CA ASN A 27 9.01 11.15 15.62
C ASN A 27 10.06 10.78 16.68
N GLY A 28 10.05 9.54 17.16
CA GLY A 28 10.98 9.06 18.17
C GLY A 28 12.35 8.74 17.57
N GLY A 29 13.43 9.18 18.23
CA GLY A 29 14.81 8.91 17.78
C GLY A 29 15.25 7.46 17.94
N ASN A 30 14.67 6.74 18.91
CA ASN A 30 14.89 5.30 19.13
C ASN A 30 13.80 4.44 18.49
N CYS A 31 12.97 4.99 17.61
CA CYS A 31 11.97 4.20 16.89
C CYS A 31 12.53 3.86 15.52
N ARG A 32 12.57 2.58 15.17
CA ARG A 32 13.08 2.10 13.87
C ARG A 32 12.23 2.56 12.69
N ARG A 33 10.93 2.76 12.91
CA ARG A 33 9.96 3.16 11.86
C ARG A 33 9.85 4.67 11.69
N SER A 34 10.45 5.43 12.60
CA SER A 34 10.37 6.88 12.62
C SER A 34 11.26 7.48 11.54
N LYS A 35 10.76 8.49 10.84
CA LYS A 35 11.59 9.31 9.94
C LYS A 35 12.72 10.03 10.68
N TYR A 36 12.58 10.19 12.00
CA TYR A 36 13.57 10.83 12.88
C TYR A 36 14.45 9.82 13.62
N HIS A 37 14.46 8.56 13.20
CA HIS A 37 15.37 7.54 13.72
C HIS A 37 16.82 8.04 13.68
N LYS A 38 17.55 7.84 14.78
CA LYS A 38 18.94 8.29 14.88
C LYS A 38 19.79 7.58 13.82
N PRO A 39 20.54 8.32 12.98
CA PRO A 39 21.37 7.72 11.92
C PRO A 39 22.70 7.14 12.46
N ILE A 40 22.95 7.26 13.77
CA ILE A 40 24.17 6.76 14.40
C ILE A 40 24.16 5.23 14.31
N PRO A 41 25.27 4.56 13.93
CA PRO A 41 25.33 3.10 13.92
C PRO A 41 25.02 2.51 15.30
N HIS A 42 24.03 1.62 15.38
CA HIS A 42 23.63 0.89 16.57
C HIS A 42 22.88 -0.38 16.17
N ASP A 43 22.63 -1.28 17.13
CA ASP A 43 21.86 -2.48 16.87
C ASP A 43 20.35 -2.20 17.00
N CYS A 44 19.71 -1.86 15.88
CA CYS A 44 18.27 -1.55 15.86
C CYS A 44 17.38 -2.70 16.35
N ALA A 45 17.84 -3.95 16.32
CA ALA A 45 17.03 -5.09 16.77
C ALA A 45 16.90 -5.14 18.31
N ASN A 46 17.93 -4.64 19.02
CA ASN A 46 18.01 -4.69 20.47
C ASN A 46 17.79 -3.32 21.13
N GLU A 47 18.07 -2.22 20.43
CA GLU A 47 18.06 -0.87 21.01
C GLU A 47 16.86 -0.01 20.60
N CYS A 48 16.12 -0.42 19.56
CA CYS A 48 15.04 0.40 19.02
C CYS A 48 13.64 -0.22 19.17
N ASP A 49 12.68 0.67 19.37
CA ASP A 49 11.26 0.34 19.32
C ASP A 49 10.83 0.11 17.87
N ASP A 50 10.11 -1.00 17.65
CA ASP A 50 9.45 -1.30 16.37
C ASP A 50 7.93 -1.48 16.51
N ILE A 51 7.37 -1.03 17.64
CA ILE A 51 5.95 -1.24 17.94
C ILE A 51 5.09 -0.34 17.04
N MET A 52 4.21 -0.99 16.28
CA MET A 52 3.11 -0.37 15.57
C MET A 52 1.84 -0.52 16.41
N LEU A 53 1.21 0.60 16.79
CA LEU A 53 -0.08 0.52 17.48
C LEU A 53 -1.18 0.08 16.50
N PRO A 54 -2.31 -0.46 17.02
CA PRO A 54 -3.47 -0.76 16.19
C PRO A 54 -3.93 0.44 15.37
N ASP A 55 -4.45 0.17 14.18
CA ASP A 55 -5.01 1.20 13.30
C ASP A 55 -6.12 1.96 14.06
N GLN A 56 -6.02 3.29 14.02
CA GLN A 56 -6.97 4.21 14.62
C GLN A 56 -7.96 4.69 13.57
N SER A 57 -9.20 4.94 13.95
CA SER A 57 -10.25 5.39 13.02
C SER A 57 -10.91 6.69 13.48
N ILE A 58 -11.19 7.58 12.52
CA ILE A 58 -11.97 8.79 12.76
C ILE A 58 -12.94 9.04 11.61
N VAL A 59 -14.17 9.46 11.95
CA VAL A 59 -15.13 9.97 10.96
C VAL A 59 -14.80 11.43 10.70
N MET A 60 -14.37 11.74 9.48
CA MET A 60 -13.98 13.10 9.08
C MET A 60 -15.12 13.88 8.46
N ASN A 61 -16.09 13.19 7.86
CA ASN A 61 -17.23 13.81 7.20
C ASN A 61 -18.50 13.00 7.45
N VAL A 62 -19.62 13.70 7.61
CA VAL A 62 -20.94 13.11 7.77
C VAL A 62 -21.84 13.65 6.66
N VAL A 63 -22.32 12.75 5.81
CA VAL A 63 -23.22 13.03 4.70
C VAL A 63 -24.63 12.60 5.11
N ARG A 64 -25.62 13.47 4.91
CA ARG A 64 -27.02 13.17 5.30
C ARG A 64 -27.70 12.17 4.39
N GLU A 65 -27.21 12.02 3.17
CA GLU A 65 -27.75 11.10 2.17
C GLU A 65 -27.42 9.65 2.55
N PRO A 66 -28.28 8.68 2.18
CA PRO A 66 -27.95 7.27 2.27
C PRO A 66 -26.81 6.91 1.30
N CYS A 67 -26.04 5.88 1.63
CA CYS A 67 -24.98 5.40 0.74
C CYS A 67 -25.56 4.74 -0.53
N HIS A 68 -24.74 4.59 -1.56
CA HIS A 68 -25.15 3.97 -2.83
C HIS A 68 -25.73 2.57 -2.67
N ILE A 69 -25.18 1.77 -1.75
CA ILE A 69 -25.70 0.42 -1.45
C ILE A 69 -27.14 0.49 -0.91
N CYS A 70 -27.43 1.41 0.02
CA CYS A 70 -28.78 1.58 0.56
C CYS A 70 -29.77 2.15 -0.47
N LEU A 71 -29.28 2.85 -1.48
CA LEU A 71 -30.08 3.33 -2.61
C LEU A 71 -30.29 2.26 -3.68
N GLY A 72 -29.67 1.08 -3.55
CA GLY A 72 -29.70 0.03 -4.59
C GLY A 72 -28.89 0.40 -5.84
N ILE A 73 -27.95 1.34 -5.72
CA ILE A 73 -27.04 1.72 -6.79
C ILE A 73 -25.80 0.83 -6.68
N ASP A 74 -25.63 -0.07 -7.64
CA ASP A 74 -24.42 -0.89 -7.71
C ASP A 74 -23.19 0.00 -7.95
N PRO A 75 -22.16 -0.04 -7.07
CA PRO A 75 -20.97 0.77 -7.23
C PRO A 75 -20.15 0.40 -8.48
N SER A 76 -20.42 -0.75 -9.11
CA SER A 76 -19.83 -1.16 -10.39
C SER A 76 -20.45 -0.47 -11.62
N SER A 77 -21.59 0.21 -11.47
CA SER A 77 -22.30 0.86 -12.58
C SER A 77 -21.81 2.28 -12.88
N THR A 78 -21.05 2.89 -11.97
CA THR A 78 -20.53 4.26 -12.07
C THR A 78 -19.06 4.29 -12.54
N GLY A 79 -18.70 3.39 -13.45
CA GLY A 79 -17.36 3.28 -14.02
C GLY A 79 -17.42 3.23 -15.53
N ASP A 80 -17.49 4.40 -16.16
CA ASP A 80 -17.35 4.53 -17.60
C ASP A 80 -16.03 3.88 -18.07
N SER A 81 -16.20 3.17 -19.18
CA SER A 81 -15.20 2.36 -19.85
C SER A 81 -13.90 3.11 -20.18
N VAL A 82 -12.77 2.62 -19.67
CA VAL A 82 -11.55 2.56 -20.48
C VAL A 82 -11.07 1.11 -20.51
N ARG A 83 -11.53 0.40 -21.53
CA ARG A 83 -10.94 -0.86 -22.01
C ARG A 83 -9.50 -0.60 -22.43
N GLY A 84 -8.58 -1.46 -22.00
CA GLY A 84 -7.16 -1.32 -22.33
C GLY A 84 -6.33 -2.61 -22.23
N ARG A 85 -6.87 -3.74 -22.70
CA ARG A 85 -6.13 -4.86 -23.31
C ARG A 85 -5.17 -5.66 -22.40
N GLN A 86 -5.66 -6.80 -21.89
CA GLN A 86 -4.82 -7.97 -21.68
C GLN A 86 -4.23 -8.39 -23.03
N ILE A 87 -2.90 -8.42 -23.13
CA ILE A 87 -2.21 -9.20 -24.15
C ILE A 87 -1.51 -10.33 -23.43
N ASN A 88 -2.12 -11.49 -23.52
CA ASN A 88 -1.47 -12.76 -23.27
C ASN A 88 -0.58 -13.02 -24.50
N SER A 89 0.73 -13.05 -24.33
CA SER A 89 1.64 -13.53 -25.38
C SER A 89 2.72 -14.40 -24.74
N GLY A 90 2.40 -15.69 -24.67
CA GLY A 90 3.40 -16.74 -24.57
C GLY A 90 4.07 -16.96 -25.92
N HIS A 91 5.40 -17.06 -25.90
CA HIS A 91 6.28 -17.56 -26.95
C HIS A 91 7.58 -17.94 -26.22
N SER A 92 7.87 -19.20 -25.84
CA SER A 92 8.16 -20.42 -26.63
C SER A 92 9.27 -20.25 -27.66
N GLY A 93 10.39 -20.92 -27.41
CA GLY A 93 11.53 -21.14 -28.31
C GLY A 93 12.69 -20.17 -28.05
N SER A 94 13.96 -20.57 -28.00
CA SER A 94 14.60 -21.87 -28.19
C SER A 94 16.09 -21.65 -27.92
N GLU A 95 16.79 -22.73 -27.59
CA GLU A 95 18.20 -22.82 -27.25
C GLU A 95 19.10 -22.28 -28.37
N SER A 96 20.26 -21.74 -28.00
CA SER A 96 21.46 -21.83 -28.83
C SER A 96 22.69 -21.61 -27.96
N GLU A 97 23.31 -22.73 -27.61
CA GLU A 97 24.70 -22.81 -27.21
C GLU A 97 25.58 -22.26 -28.35
N ALA A 98 26.58 -21.45 -28.00
CA ALA A 98 27.66 -21.09 -28.90
C ALA A 98 28.98 -21.22 -28.12
N GLU A 99 29.42 -22.46 -28.02
CA GLU A 99 30.83 -22.84 -27.91
C GLU A 99 31.54 -22.44 -29.22
N THR A 100 32.62 -21.66 -29.15
CA THR A 100 33.73 -21.74 -30.13
C THR A 100 35.02 -21.12 -29.58
N THR A 101 36.02 -21.99 -29.41
CA THR A 101 37.46 -21.87 -29.77
C THR A 101 38.32 -20.76 -29.14
N ASP A 102 39.29 -21.10 -28.30
CA ASP A 102 40.65 -21.58 -28.62
C ASP A 102 41.57 -20.48 -29.18
N ARG A 103 42.59 -20.11 -28.39
CA ARG A 103 43.93 -19.79 -28.87
C ARG A 103 44.91 -19.65 -27.70
N GLY A 104 45.69 -20.71 -27.48
CA GLY A 104 47.01 -20.63 -26.87
C GLY A 104 48.10 -20.28 -27.89
N SER A 105 49.35 -20.27 -27.40
CA SER A 105 50.65 -19.96 -28.05
C SER A 105 51.05 -18.48 -27.88
N GLU A 106 52.19 -18.11 -27.30
CA GLU A 106 53.49 -18.78 -27.04
C GLU A 106 54.07 -18.43 -25.66
#